data_AF-A0A818F1Q0-F1
#
_entry.id   AF-A0A818F1Q0-F1
#
_cell.length_a   1.000
_cell.length_b   1.000
_cell.length_c   1.000
_cell.angle_alpha   90.00
_cell.angle_beta   90.00
_cell.angle_gamma   90.00
#
_symmetry.space_group_name_H-M   'P 1'
#
loop_
_entity.id
_entity.type
_entity.pdbx_description
1 polymer ?
#
loop_
_entity_poly.entity_id
_entity_poly.type
_entity_poly.pdbx_seq_one_letter_code
_entity_poly.pdbx_strand_id
1 'polypeptide(L)'
;MDILLGLGNGAFDSGNLYSLGSSRPVSAAVADLNNDRCLDIIVANYDTSSIHILLGYGFHPDSIVIGDFNKDNILDVAIADSENNNIPVLHGSSNGTLTTRETHSTGANSTPMVLAEGDFNNDQYVAKAFANQTTYFTGAYAFSISVAVGDFDEDSVLDISVANRDNNNVGVFIGHGDGTFAPLTIYSTGDSFEPEMFIVRDLNNGNRPNIIISSQPFLSTKSYSTDNDSHPQSIIIADLNDNSRMDIIVANYGKDNISILLGYGNETFMEQITHATGRGSKSKPRSIAFGYFNNDTLLDIVVANAGTNNVGILLGYGNGMFSNITLYSTDDSVSPSSVAVSDFNNDKYLNIAKVNADSKIILLLYGNSNGTFENAKSYLLEYESRPYSVAVGDFNRDNWIDIAIANYGTDNVNIIVRICNAP
;
A
#
# COMPACT_ATOMS: atom_id res chain seq x y z
N MET A 1 -29.51 -8.42 -23.02
CA MET A 1 -29.60 -9.86 -23.31
C MET A 1 -30.86 -10.38 -22.65
N ASP A 2 -31.73 -11.05 -23.41
CA ASP A 2 -33.00 -11.59 -22.95
C ASP A 2 -32.78 -12.81 -22.03
N ILE A 3 -33.40 -12.81 -20.85
CA ILE A 3 -33.61 -14.05 -20.09
C ILE A 3 -35.01 -14.51 -20.43
N LEU A 4 -35.09 -15.59 -21.20
CA LEU A 4 -36.31 -16.35 -21.33
C LEU A 4 -36.45 -17.20 -20.06
N LEU A 5 -37.40 -16.87 -19.18
CA LEU A 5 -37.74 -17.76 -18.06
C LEU A 5 -38.41 -19.01 -18.62
N GLY A 6 -37.68 -20.12 -18.62
CA GLY A 6 -38.21 -21.42 -19.02
C GLY A 6 -39.22 -21.90 -17.99
N LEU A 7 -40.43 -22.26 -18.44
CA LEU A 7 -41.46 -22.88 -17.58
C LEU A 7 -41.15 -24.35 -17.23
N GLY A 8 -39.94 -24.83 -17.56
CA GLY A 8 -39.50 -26.21 -17.32
C GLY A 8 -40.05 -27.26 -18.30
N ASN A 9 -40.79 -26.86 -19.33
CA ASN A 9 -41.41 -27.77 -20.31
C ASN A 9 -41.11 -27.44 -21.79
N GLY A 10 -40.19 -26.49 -22.04
CA GLY A 10 -39.77 -26.12 -23.39
C GLY A 10 -40.55 -24.98 -24.07
N ALA A 11 -41.40 -24.23 -23.34
CA ALA A 11 -42.03 -22.99 -23.81
C ALA A 11 -41.62 -21.76 -22.96
N PHE A 12 -41.76 -20.55 -23.54
CA PHE A 12 -41.35 -19.26 -22.95
C PHE A 12 -42.49 -18.22 -23.03
N ASP A 13 -42.55 -17.28 -22.07
CA ASP A 13 -43.57 -16.19 -22.00
C ASP A 13 -43.15 -14.93 -22.79
N SER A 14 -44.08 -14.00 -23.09
CA SER A 14 -43.81 -12.77 -23.88
C SER A 14 -43.08 -11.68 -23.09
N GLY A 15 -41.94 -11.21 -23.60
CA GLY A 15 -40.96 -10.36 -22.88
C GLY A 15 -41.26 -8.86 -22.79
N ASN A 16 -40.64 -8.20 -21.80
CA ASN A 16 -40.67 -6.74 -21.58
C ASN A 16 -39.25 -6.13 -21.59
N LEU A 17 -39.15 -4.85 -21.95
CA LEU A 17 -37.93 -4.12 -22.38
C LEU A 17 -37.41 -3.12 -21.33
N TYR A 18 -36.08 -3.01 -21.13
CA TYR A 18 -35.45 -1.92 -20.35
C TYR A 18 -34.12 -1.42 -20.96
N SER A 19 -33.87 -0.10 -20.88
CA SER A 19 -32.77 0.67 -21.51
C SER A 19 -31.65 1.02 -20.50
N LEU A 20 -30.38 1.12 -20.95
CA LEU A 20 -29.18 1.09 -20.07
C LEU A 20 -28.16 2.24 -20.19
N GLY A 21 -28.21 3.17 -21.15
CA GLY A 21 -27.23 4.29 -21.25
C GLY A 21 -25.78 3.87 -21.63
N SER A 22 -25.01 4.78 -22.24
CA SER A 22 -23.64 4.59 -22.83
C SER A 22 -22.50 4.84 -21.81
N SER A 23 -21.18 4.63 -21.99
CA SER A 23 -20.22 3.99 -22.94
C SER A 23 -18.82 3.87 -22.22
N ARG A 24 -17.86 3.09 -22.77
CA ARG A 24 -16.43 2.91 -22.34
C ARG A 24 -16.14 2.13 -21.04
N PRO A 25 -15.85 0.81 -21.10
CA PRO A 25 -15.12 0.14 -20.01
C PRO A 25 -13.71 0.72 -19.85
N VAL A 26 -13.22 0.87 -18.61
CA VAL A 26 -11.88 1.43 -18.30
C VAL A 26 -11.04 0.54 -17.41
N SER A 27 -11.65 -0.40 -16.70
CA SER A 27 -10.95 -1.32 -15.82
C SER A 27 -11.79 -2.56 -15.62
N ALA A 28 -11.14 -3.70 -15.47
CA ALA A 28 -11.77 -4.93 -15.04
C ALA A 28 -10.92 -5.61 -13.95
N ALA A 29 -11.59 -6.37 -13.10
CA ALA A 29 -10.99 -7.17 -12.03
C ALA A 29 -11.64 -8.56 -12.00
N VAL A 30 -10.94 -9.53 -11.43
CA VAL A 30 -11.46 -10.89 -11.20
C VAL A 30 -11.54 -11.20 -9.71
N ALA A 31 -12.65 -11.76 -9.26
CA ALA A 31 -12.86 -12.21 -7.87
C ALA A 31 -13.99 -13.22 -7.81
N ASP A 32 -13.91 -14.21 -6.92
CA ASP A 32 -15.05 -15.10 -6.63
C ASP A 32 -16.04 -14.35 -5.71
N LEU A 33 -17.07 -13.72 -6.30
CA LEU A 33 -18.02 -12.86 -5.59
C LEU A 33 -19.20 -13.62 -5.02
N ASN A 34 -19.43 -14.86 -5.47
CA ASN A 34 -20.55 -15.69 -5.05
C ASN A 34 -20.11 -16.96 -4.27
N ASN A 35 -18.81 -17.15 -4.09
CA ASN A 35 -18.15 -18.25 -3.39
C ASN A 35 -18.43 -19.63 -4.03
N ASP A 36 -18.62 -19.67 -5.34
CA ASP A 36 -18.83 -20.91 -6.11
C ASP A 36 -17.52 -21.53 -6.62
N ARG A 37 -16.37 -20.93 -6.25
CA ARG A 37 -15.01 -21.31 -6.65
C ARG A 37 -14.71 -21.09 -8.13
N CYS A 38 -15.56 -20.39 -8.86
CA CYS A 38 -15.22 -19.76 -10.13
C CYS A 38 -14.95 -18.27 -9.87
N LEU A 39 -13.96 -17.70 -10.55
CA LEU A 39 -13.72 -16.26 -10.47
C LEU A 39 -14.70 -15.52 -11.39
N ASP A 40 -15.36 -14.49 -10.86
CA ASP A 40 -16.26 -13.58 -11.56
C ASP A 40 -15.50 -12.38 -12.13
N ILE A 41 -16.04 -11.76 -13.18
CA ILE A 41 -15.44 -10.54 -13.78
C ILE A 41 -16.23 -9.31 -13.34
N ILE A 42 -15.51 -8.31 -12.81
CA ILE A 42 -16.03 -6.99 -12.48
C ILE A 42 -15.53 -6.03 -13.54
N VAL A 43 -16.39 -5.24 -14.17
CA VAL A 43 -16.02 -4.21 -15.15
C VAL A 43 -16.51 -2.84 -14.67
N ALA A 44 -15.60 -1.87 -14.63
CA ALA A 44 -15.91 -0.47 -14.37
C ALA A 44 -15.97 0.31 -15.69
N ASN A 45 -17.05 1.07 -15.88
CA ASN A 45 -17.26 1.91 -17.05
C ASN A 45 -17.02 3.39 -16.73
N TYR A 46 -16.43 4.14 -17.66
CA TYR A 46 -16.06 5.55 -17.52
C TYR A 46 -17.27 6.48 -17.54
N ASP A 47 -18.22 6.23 -18.44
CA ASP A 47 -19.36 7.14 -18.63
C ASP A 47 -20.56 6.80 -17.72
N THR A 48 -20.45 5.77 -16.86
CA THR A 48 -21.51 5.39 -15.90
C THR A 48 -21.00 5.37 -14.47
N SER A 49 -21.87 5.67 -13.51
CA SER A 49 -21.58 5.52 -12.07
C SER A 49 -21.81 4.09 -11.56
N SER A 50 -21.63 3.09 -12.43
CA SER A 50 -21.95 1.68 -12.15
C SER A 50 -20.78 0.75 -12.43
N ILE A 51 -20.63 -0.27 -11.58
CA ILE A 51 -19.80 -1.45 -11.84
C ILE A 51 -20.69 -2.59 -12.31
N HIS A 52 -20.18 -3.46 -13.19
CA HIS A 52 -20.90 -4.60 -13.74
C HIS A 52 -20.21 -5.90 -13.31
N ILE A 53 -20.99 -6.92 -12.96
CA ILE A 53 -20.50 -8.21 -12.49
C ILE A 53 -20.99 -9.30 -13.45
N LEU A 54 -20.07 -10.07 -14.02
CA LEU A 54 -20.36 -11.25 -14.80
C LEU A 54 -20.02 -12.47 -13.95
N LEU A 55 -21.05 -13.21 -13.52
CA LEU A 55 -20.84 -14.42 -12.74
C LEU A 55 -20.24 -15.52 -13.62
N GLY A 56 -19.12 -16.08 -13.17
CA GLY A 56 -18.46 -17.20 -13.81
C GLY A 56 -19.29 -18.47 -13.71
N TYR A 57 -19.39 -19.22 -14.81
CA TYR A 57 -19.98 -20.57 -14.80
C TYR A 57 -18.99 -21.52 -15.50
N GLY A 58 -18.11 -22.16 -14.71
CA GLY A 58 -17.18 -23.19 -15.20
C GLY A 58 -15.95 -22.68 -15.93
N PHE A 59 -15.46 -21.48 -15.59
CA PHE A 59 -14.20 -20.93 -16.04
C PHE A 59 -13.31 -20.64 -14.82
N HIS A 60 -12.02 -20.96 -14.90
CA HIS A 60 -11.00 -20.48 -13.97
C HIS A 60 -10.21 -19.35 -14.66
N PRO A 61 -10.73 -18.09 -14.72
CA PRO A 61 -9.99 -17.02 -15.34
C PRO A 61 -8.80 -16.61 -14.46
N ASP A 62 -7.61 -17.06 -14.83
CA ASP A 62 -6.36 -16.79 -14.09
C ASP A 62 -5.82 -15.37 -14.38
N SER A 63 -6.11 -14.83 -15.56
CA SER A 63 -5.67 -13.50 -15.97
C SER A 63 -6.57 -12.91 -17.06
N ILE A 64 -6.69 -11.58 -17.08
CA ILE A 64 -7.44 -10.84 -18.11
C ILE A 64 -6.60 -9.67 -18.64
N VAL A 65 -6.81 -9.32 -19.91
CA VAL A 65 -6.29 -8.08 -20.53
C VAL A 65 -7.38 -7.40 -21.33
N ILE A 66 -7.26 -6.08 -21.49
CA ILE A 66 -8.29 -5.23 -22.10
C ILE A 66 -7.67 -4.45 -23.25
N GLY A 67 -8.05 -4.80 -24.48
CA GLY A 67 -7.56 -4.12 -25.68
C GLY A 67 -8.65 -4.09 -26.76
N ASP A 68 -8.52 -3.20 -27.75
CA ASP A 68 -9.35 -3.26 -28.95
C ASP A 68 -8.77 -4.31 -29.90
N PHE A 69 -9.22 -5.56 -29.79
CA PHE A 69 -8.68 -6.69 -30.54
C PHE A 69 -9.28 -6.82 -31.95
N ASN A 70 -10.41 -6.14 -32.21
CA ASN A 70 -11.16 -6.25 -33.46
C ASN A 70 -11.22 -4.95 -34.30
N LYS A 71 -10.66 -3.83 -33.82
CA LYS A 71 -10.59 -2.49 -34.43
C LYS A 71 -11.91 -1.74 -34.53
N ASP A 72 -12.87 -2.00 -33.65
CA ASP A 72 -14.10 -1.22 -33.62
C ASP A 72 -13.97 0.05 -32.74
N ASN A 73 -12.79 0.32 -32.18
CA ASN A 73 -12.48 1.37 -31.20
C ASN A 73 -13.23 1.19 -29.87
N ILE A 74 -13.64 -0.04 -29.58
CA ILE A 74 -14.24 -0.44 -28.31
C ILE A 74 -13.31 -1.48 -27.70
N LEU A 75 -13.10 -1.35 -26.39
CA LEU A 75 -12.23 -2.29 -25.68
C LEU A 75 -12.94 -3.62 -25.49
N ASP A 76 -12.23 -4.69 -25.83
CA ASP A 76 -12.59 -6.09 -25.68
C ASP A 76 -11.87 -6.68 -24.45
N VAL A 77 -12.27 -7.88 -24.03
CA VAL A 77 -11.66 -8.59 -22.89
C VAL A 77 -11.13 -9.95 -23.32
N ALA A 78 -9.81 -10.15 -23.24
CA ALA A 78 -9.19 -11.46 -23.42
C ALA A 78 -8.94 -12.12 -22.06
N ILE A 79 -9.15 -13.43 -21.98
CA ILE A 79 -9.12 -14.18 -20.71
C ILE A 79 -8.19 -15.39 -20.86
N ALA A 80 -7.26 -15.57 -19.93
CA ALA A 80 -6.53 -16.82 -19.74
C ALA A 80 -7.30 -17.73 -18.79
N ASP A 81 -7.42 -18.98 -19.18
CA ASP A 81 -8.16 -20.01 -18.45
C ASP A 81 -7.27 -21.26 -18.38
N SER A 82 -6.70 -21.56 -17.20
CA SER A 82 -5.79 -22.70 -17.04
C SER A 82 -6.44 -24.05 -17.27
N GLU A 83 -7.77 -24.14 -17.24
CA GLU A 83 -8.50 -25.39 -17.51
C GLU A 83 -8.70 -25.64 -19.01
N ASN A 84 -8.43 -24.64 -19.87
CA ASN A 84 -8.59 -24.73 -21.31
C ASN A 84 -7.37 -24.20 -22.08
N ASN A 85 -6.98 -24.89 -23.15
CA ASN A 85 -5.87 -24.46 -23.99
C ASN A 85 -6.23 -23.34 -24.99
N ASN A 86 -7.21 -22.49 -24.66
CA ASN A 86 -7.70 -21.41 -25.52
C ASN A 86 -7.87 -20.11 -24.73
N ILE A 87 -7.60 -18.98 -25.37
CA ILE A 87 -7.87 -17.63 -24.90
C ILE A 87 -9.19 -17.16 -25.52
N PRO A 88 -10.32 -17.16 -24.79
CA PRO A 88 -11.50 -16.47 -25.25
C PRO A 88 -11.30 -14.94 -25.21
N VAL A 89 -11.80 -14.29 -26.26
CA VAL A 89 -11.91 -12.83 -26.37
C VAL A 89 -13.39 -12.48 -26.46
N LEU A 90 -13.86 -11.68 -25.52
CA LEU A 90 -15.23 -11.18 -25.48
C LEU A 90 -15.23 -9.78 -26.07
N HIS A 91 -15.93 -9.61 -27.20
CA HIS A 91 -15.96 -8.33 -27.89
C HIS A 91 -16.82 -7.31 -27.15
N GLY A 92 -16.25 -6.13 -26.95
CA GLY A 92 -16.96 -4.96 -26.48
C GLY A 92 -18.08 -4.56 -27.44
N SER A 93 -19.02 -3.77 -26.94
CA SER A 93 -20.07 -3.20 -27.78
C SER A 93 -20.34 -1.78 -27.34
N SER A 94 -20.86 -0.95 -28.23
CA SER A 94 -21.00 0.50 -28.02
C SER A 94 -21.95 0.86 -26.87
N ASN A 95 -22.73 -0.11 -26.40
CA ASN A 95 -23.62 -0.05 -25.26
C ASN A 95 -22.97 -0.55 -23.94
N GLY A 96 -21.65 -0.77 -23.91
CA GLY A 96 -20.92 -1.24 -22.73
C GLY A 96 -21.13 -2.72 -22.37
N THR A 97 -21.74 -3.50 -23.26
CA THR A 97 -21.88 -4.96 -23.06
C THR A 97 -20.76 -5.72 -23.77
N LEU A 98 -20.33 -6.82 -23.18
CA LEU A 98 -19.54 -7.84 -23.86
C LEU A 98 -20.47 -8.79 -24.61
N THR A 99 -20.20 -9.04 -25.88
CA THR A 99 -21.07 -9.86 -26.74
C THR A 99 -20.31 -10.99 -27.41
N THR A 100 -20.03 -10.90 -28.71
CA THR A 100 -19.48 -12.00 -29.51
C THR A 100 -18.18 -12.54 -28.91
N ARG A 101 -18.09 -13.87 -28.78
CA ARG A 101 -16.90 -14.57 -28.28
C ARG A 101 -16.08 -15.10 -29.44
N GLU A 102 -14.82 -14.69 -29.51
CA GLU A 102 -13.78 -15.34 -30.31
C GLU A 102 -12.87 -16.18 -29.40
N THR A 103 -12.16 -17.15 -29.96
CA THR A 103 -11.26 -18.03 -29.20
C THR A 103 -9.98 -18.27 -29.98
N HIS A 104 -8.84 -18.05 -29.34
CA HIS A 104 -7.51 -18.33 -29.90
C HIS A 104 -6.85 -19.49 -29.15
N SER A 105 -6.38 -20.51 -29.86
CA SER A 105 -5.68 -21.63 -29.22
C SER A 105 -4.27 -21.24 -28.81
N THR A 106 -3.81 -21.73 -27.66
CA THR A 106 -2.42 -21.57 -27.19
C THR A 106 -1.56 -22.81 -27.48
N GLY A 107 -2.11 -23.82 -28.16
CA GLY A 107 -1.42 -25.06 -28.52
C GLY A 107 -1.96 -26.29 -27.77
N ALA A 108 -1.52 -27.49 -28.15
CA ALA A 108 -1.88 -28.71 -27.43
C ALA A 108 -1.10 -28.81 -26.11
N ASN A 109 -1.77 -29.18 -25.02
CA ASN A 109 -1.20 -29.29 -23.67
C ASN A 109 -0.63 -27.99 -23.10
N SER A 110 -1.18 -26.83 -23.48
CA SER A 110 -0.91 -25.56 -22.81
C SER A 110 -1.97 -25.27 -21.73
N THR A 111 -1.53 -24.60 -20.67
CA THR A 111 -2.37 -24.10 -19.57
C THR A 111 -2.11 -22.60 -19.46
N PRO A 112 -2.81 -21.76 -20.23
CA PRO A 112 -2.58 -20.32 -20.19
C PRO A 112 -2.98 -19.78 -18.82
N MET A 113 -2.01 -19.18 -18.10
CA MET A 113 -2.23 -18.64 -16.75
C MET A 113 -2.18 -17.12 -16.70
N VAL A 114 -1.39 -16.49 -17.57
CA VAL A 114 -1.17 -15.04 -17.55
C VAL A 114 -1.18 -14.46 -18.96
N LEU A 115 -1.78 -13.28 -19.12
CA LEU A 115 -1.79 -12.50 -20.34
C LEU A 115 -1.13 -11.14 -20.10
N ALA A 116 -0.49 -10.61 -21.14
CA ALA A 116 -0.09 -9.21 -21.24
C ALA A 116 -0.34 -8.69 -22.65
N GLU A 117 -0.49 -7.37 -22.77
CA GLU A 117 -0.73 -6.69 -24.03
C GLU A 117 0.34 -5.63 -24.30
N GLY A 118 0.60 -5.35 -25.58
CA GLY A 118 1.57 -4.36 -26.01
C GLY A 118 1.61 -4.22 -27.53
N ASP A 119 1.99 -3.04 -28.00
CA ASP A 119 2.26 -2.76 -29.41
C ASP A 119 3.71 -3.19 -29.76
N PHE A 120 3.91 -4.48 -30.01
CA PHE A 120 5.23 -5.06 -30.26
C PHE A 120 5.75 -4.83 -31.69
N ASN A 121 4.92 -4.33 -32.61
CA ASN A 121 5.32 -4.02 -33.98
C ASN A 121 5.38 -2.50 -34.26
N ASN A 122 5.15 -1.69 -33.22
CA ASN A 122 5.17 -0.23 -33.26
C ASN A 122 4.26 0.36 -34.34
N ASP A 123 3.11 -0.29 -34.60
CA ASP A 123 2.15 0.15 -35.60
C ASP A 123 1.09 1.12 -35.04
N GLN A 124 1.25 1.50 -33.77
CA GLN A 124 0.37 2.36 -32.95
C GLN A 124 -0.95 1.70 -32.54
N TYR A 125 -1.10 0.39 -32.75
CA TYR A 125 -2.25 -0.38 -32.32
C TYR A 125 -1.78 -1.60 -31.53
N VAL A 126 -2.38 -1.82 -30.35
CA VAL A 126 -2.11 -3.01 -29.53
C VAL A 126 -2.50 -4.30 -30.26
N ALA A 127 -3.55 -4.25 -31.09
CA ALA A 127 -3.90 -5.34 -31.99
C ALA A 127 -4.62 -4.84 -33.24
N LYS A 128 -4.09 -5.18 -34.42
CA LYS A 128 -4.82 -5.04 -35.69
C LYS A 128 -5.69 -6.26 -35.99
N ALA A 129 -5.12 -7.42 -35.78
CA ALA A 129 -5.61 -8.77 -36.02
C ALA A 129 -4.49 -9.70 -35.54
N PHE A 130 -4.82 -10.81 -34.90
CA PHE A 130 -3.77 -11.75 -34.48
C PHE A 130 -3.08 -12.35 -35.71
N ALA A 131 -1.75 -12.23 -35.75
CA ALA A 131 -0.92 -13.01 -36.67
C ALA A 131 -0.94 -14.49 -36.26
N ASN A 132 -0.28 -15.35 -37.06
CA ASN A 132 -0.09 -16.74 -36.66
C ASN A 132 0.65 -16.82 -35.31
N GLN A 133 0.17 -17.69 -34.42
CA GLN A 133 0.78 -17.92 -33.12
C GLN A 133 2.26 -18.30 -33.28
N THR A 134 3.12 -17.64 -32.51
CA THR A 134 4.54 -17.98 -32.38
C THR A 134 4.83 -18.35 -30.92
N THR A 135 5.63 -19.39 -30.70
CA THR A 135 5.96 -19.90 -29.36
C THR A 135 7.40 -19.56 -29.00
N TYR A 136 7.58 -18.91 -27.85
CA TYR A 136 8.90 -18.61 -27.27
C TYR A 136 9.12 -19.49 -26.03
N PHE A 137 10.29 -20.13 -25.96
CA PHE A 137 10.61 -21.09 -24.90
C PHE A 137 11.24 -20.38 -23.68
N THR A 138 10.58 -20.45 -22.52
CA THR A 138 11.01 -19.80 -21.26
C THR A 138 11.90 -20.67 -20.37
N GLY A 139 12.07 -21.94 -20.74
CA GLY A 139 12.85 -22.93 -19.99
C GLY A 139 12.09 -24.24 -19.78
N ALA A 140 12.82 -25.35 -19.63
CA ALA A 140 12.20 -26.64 -19.32
C ALA A 140 11.68 -26.60 -17.88
N TYR A 141 10.42 -26.97 -17.68
CA TYR A 141 9.74 -26.98 -16.37
C TYR A 141 9.73 -25.63 -15.66
N ALA A 142 9.81 -24.53 -16.40
CA ALA A 142 9.92 -23.18 -15.85
C ALA A 142 8.76 -22.74 -14.94
N PHE A 143 7.57 -23.32 -15.15
CA PHE A 143 6.30 -22.93 -14.51
C PHE A 143 6.16 -21.39 -14.47
N SER A 144 6.08 -20.80 -15.67
CA SER A 144 5.99 -19.36 -15.84
C SER A 144 4.63 -18.86 -15.36
N ILE A 145 4.62 -18.05 -14.30
CA ILE A 145 3.37 -17.63 -13.63
C ILE A 145 3.03 -16.16 -13.87
N SER A 146 3.94 -15.40 -14.46
CA SER A 146 3.76 -13.96 -14.62
C SER A 146 4.54 -13.46 -15.85
N VAL A 147 3.97 -12.50 -16.59
CA VAL A 147 4.62 -11.85 -17.76
C VAL A 147 4.43 -10.32 -17.79
N ALA A 148 5.53 -9.58 -17.97
CA ALA A 148 5.53 -8.12 -18.00
C ALA A 148 6.03 -7.58 -19.32
N VAL A 149 5.50 -6.43 -19.72
CA VAL A 149 5.87 -5.72 -20.95
C VAL A 149 6.45 -4.37 -20.60
N GLY A 150 7.55 -4.00 -21.23
CA GLY A 150 8.21 -2.71 -21.03
C GLY A 150 9.45 -2.61 -21.90
N ASP A 151 9.97 -1.40 -22.08
CA ASP A 151 11.25 -1.17 -22.74
C ASP A 151 12.37 -1.31 -21.69
N PHE A 152 13.01 -2.49 -21.61
CA PHE A 152 14.00 -2.79 -20.56
C PHE A 152 15.41 -2.32 -20.93
N ASP A 153 15.70 -2.08 -22.21
CA ASP A 153 17.01 -1.66 -22.69
C ASP A 153 17.12 -0.21 -23.19
N GLU A 154 16.00 0.52 -23.22
CA GLU A 154 15.81 1.91 -23.66
C GLU A 154 15.90 2.12 -25.19
N ASP A 155 15.54 1.11 -25.99
CA ASP A 155 15.57 1.22 -27.44
C ASP A 155 14.23 1.70 -28.07
N SER A 156 13.24 2.01 -27.22
CA SER A 156 11.86 2.38 -27.60
C SER A 156 11.07 1.27 -28.29
N VAL A 157 11.50 0.02 -28.14
CA VAL A 157 10.78 -1.19 -28.52
C VAL A 157 10.30 -1.88 -27.24
N LEU A 158 9.12 -2.50 -27.30
CA LEU A 158 8.62 -3.27 -26.17
C LEU A 158 9.30 -4.64 -26.08
N ASP A 159 9.81 -4.93 -24.89
CA ASP A 159 10.37 -6.21 -24.48
C ASP A 159 9.39 -6.99 -23.61
N ILE A 160 9.71 -8.26 -23.34
CA ILE A 160 8.96 -9.13 -22.45
C ILE A 160 9.86 -9.64 -21.33
N SER A 161 9.41 -9.57 -20.09
CA SER A 161 9.99 -10.32 -18.97
C SER A 161 9.03 -11.37 -18.45
N VAL A 162 9.56 -12.51 -18.02
CA VAL A 162 8.80 -13.68 -17.55
C VAL A 162 9.39 -14.18 -16.25
N ALA A 163 8.54 -14.35 -15.23
CA ALA A 163 8.93 -14.98 -13.97
C ALA A 163 8.75 -16.50 -14.05
N ASN A 164 9.84 -17.25 -13.85
CA ASN A 164 9.86 -18.70 -13.88
C ASN A 164 9.97 -19.24 -12.46
N ARG A 165 8.81 -19.60 -11.86
CA ARG A 165 8.70 -19.95 -10.44
C ARG A 165 9.62 -21.10 -10.07
N ASP A 166 9.51 -22.21 -10.78
CA ASP A 166 10.19 -23.46 -10.43
C ASP A 166 11.69 -23.43 -10.78
N ASN A 167 12.11 -22.48 -11.62
CA ASN A 167 13.51 -22.30 -11.99
C ASN A 167 14.19 -21.15 -11.22
N ASN A 168 13.50 -20.49 -10.28
CA ASN A 168 14.00 -19.36 -9.46
C ASN A 168 14.74 -18.29 -10.31
N ASN A 169 14.13 -17.88 -11.43
CA ASN A 169 14.72 -16.86 -12.29
C ASN A 169 13.67 -16.01 -13.02
N VAL A 170 14.15 -14.88 -13.54
CA VAL A 170 13.43 -14.06 -14.52
C VAL A 170 14.11 -14.20 -15.86
N GLY A 171 13.33 -14.51 -16.89
CA GLY A 171 13.75 -14.46 -18.28
C GLY A 171 13.35 -13.12 -18.93
N VAL A 172 14.19 -12.56 -19.79
CA VAL A 172 13.90 -11.37 -20.60
C VAL A 172 14.10 -11.67 -22.08
N PHE A 173 13.10 -11.35 -22.88
CA PHE A 173 13.10 -11.38 -24.34
C PHE A 173 13.16 -9.93 -24.86
N ILE A 174 14.24 -9.58 -25.55
CA ILE A 174 14.41 -8.25 -26.15
C ILE A 174 13.65 -8.18 -27.48
N GLY A 175 12.82 -7.17 -27.67
CA GLY A 175 12.02 -6.95 -28.87
C GLY A 175 12.85 -6.54 -30.09
N HIS A 176 12.31 -6.80 -31.28
CA HIS A 176 12.88 -6.31 -32.54
C HIS A 176 12.02 -5.22 -33.21
N GLY A 177 10.85 -4.92 -32.64
CA GLY A 177 9.91 -3.91 -33.15
C GLY A 177 9.12 -4.37 -34.37
N ASP A 178 9.21 -5.65 -34.74
CA ASP A 178 8.45 -6.29 -35.82
C ASP A 178 7.52 -7.41 -35.30
N GLY A 179 7.32 -7.47 -33.97
CA GLY A 179 6.60 -8.54 -33.29
C GLY A 179 7.42 -9.80 -33.00
N THR A 180 8.73 -9.79 -33.29
CA THR A 180 9.66 -10.88 -32.92
C THR A 180 10.62 -10.47 -31.81
N PHE A 181 11.26 -11.48 -31.18
CA PHE A 181 12.14 -11.29 -30.03
C PHE A 181 13.46 -12.05 -30.17
N ALA A 182 14.50 -11.49 -29.56
CA ALA A 182 15.80 -12.12 -29.37
C ALA A 182 15.71 -13.39 -28.50
N PRO A 183 16.74 -14.27 -28.50
CA PRO A 183 16.81 -15.38 -27.57
C PRO A 183 16.71 -14.93 -26.10
N LEU A 184 16.11 -15.79 -25.26
CA LEU A 184 15.90 -15.56 -23.83
C LEU A 184 17.21 -15.27 -23.09
N THR A 185 17.25 -14.17 -22.34
CA THR A 185 18.29 -13.87 -21.36
C THR A 185 17.79 -14.19 -19.95
N ILE A 186 18.59 -14.86 -19.12
CA ILE A 186 18.17 -15.35 -17.79
C ILE A 186 18.88 -14.59 -16.68
N TYR A 187 18.11 -14.14 -15.68
CA TYR A 187 18.58 -13.49 -14.47
C TYR A 187 18.13 -14.32 -13.25
N SER A 188 19.09 -14.85 -12.49
CA SER A 188 18.77 -15.61 -11.26
C SER A 188 18.21 -14.68 -10.18
N THR A 189 17.15 -15.12 -9.49
CA THR A 189 16.54 -14.40 -8.37
C THR A 189 17.03 -14.88 -7.01
N GLY A 190 18.02 -15.79 -6.98
CA GLY A 190 18.55 -16.42 -5.77
C GLY A 190 17.99 -17.82 -5.51
N ASP A 191 18.70 -18.62 -4.74
CA ASP A 191 18.30 -19.99 -4.43
C ASP A 191 17.03 -20.00 -3.56
N SER A 192 16.02 -20.79 -3.94
CA SER A 192 14.72 -20.91 -3.25
C SER A 192 13.84 -19.65 -3.27
N PHE A 193 14.13 -18.71 -4.17
CA PHE A 193 13.29 -17.54 -4.40
C PHE A 193 12.24 -17.92 -5.44
N GLU A 194 11.05 -18.35 -5.00
CA GLU A 194 9.90 -18.63 -5.87
C GLU A 194 9.23 -17.29 -6.26
N PRO A 195 9.57 -16.66 -7.41
CA PRO A 195 8.92 -15.41 -7.80
C PRO A 195 7.42 -15.66 -8.00
N GLU A 196 6.54 -14.94 -7.30
CA GLU A 196 5.07 -15.10 -7.37
C GLU A 196 4.36 -13.97 -8.14
N MET A 197 4.84 -12.74 -8.04
CA MET A 197 4.26 -11.57 -8.73
C MET A 197 5.37 -10.58 -9.07
N PHE A 198 5.21 -9.82 -10.15
CA PHE A 198 6.02 -8.63 -10.39
C PHE A 198 5.20 -7.37 -10.58
N ILE A 199 5.86 -6.24 -10.36
CA ILE A 199 5.43 -4.92 -10.84
C ILE A 199 6.61 -4.34 -11.61
N VAL A 200 6.37 -3.90 -12.84
CA VAL A 200 7.35 -3.16 -13.64
C VAL A 200 7.09 -1.67 -13.47
N ARG A 201 8.05 -0.94 -12.90
CA ARG A 201 7.97 0.50 -12.70
C ARG A 201 9.36 1.10 -12.62
N ASP A 202 9.56 2.28 -13.20
CA ASP A 202 10.74 3.09 -12.90
C ASP A 202 10.65 3.61 -11.46
N LEU A 203 11.49 3.09 -10.57
CA LEU A 203 11.56 3.45 -9.15
C LEU A 203 12.72 4.41 -8.85
N ASN A 204 13.59 4.67 -9.83
CA ASN A 204 14.82 5.43 -9.64
C ASN A 204 14.91 6.70 -10.52
N ASN A 205 13.82 7.07 -11.21
CA ASN A 205 13.74 8.18 -12.16
C ASN A 205 14.80 8.06 -13.28
N GLY A 206 15.15 6.83 -13.63
CA GLY A 206 16.22 6.50 -14.57
C GLY A 206 15.76 6.21 -15.99
N ASN A 207 14.47 6.35 -16.31
CA ASN A 207 13.80 5.89 -17.55
C ASN A 207 13.89 4.37 -17.81
N ARG A 208 14.67 3.62 -17.03
CA ARG A 208 14.69 2.14 -17.05
C ARG A 208 13.62 1.60 -16.10
N PRO A 209 12.68 0.77 -16.59
CA PRO A 209 11.76 0.08 -15.71
C PRO A 209 12.52 -0.87 -14.76
N ASN A 210 12.24 -0.80 -13.46
CA ASN A 210 12.69 -1.81 -12.50
C ASN A 210 11.64 -2.93 -12.41
N ILE A 211 12.11 -4.16 -12.22
CA ILE A 211 11.26 -5.32 -11.94
C ILE A 211 11.27 -5.53 -10.42
N ILE A 212 10.14 -5.30 -9.76
CA ILE A 212 9.91 -5.74 -8.38
C ILE A 212 9.41 -7.16 -8.43
N ILE A 213 9.97 -8.07 -7.64
CA ILE A 213 9.53 -9.47 -7.54
C ILE A 213 9.10 -9.72 -6.10
N SER A 214 7.86 -10.15 -5.87
CA SER A 214 7.43 -10.63 -4.56
C SER A 214 7.51 -12.15 -4.47
N SER A 215 7.98 -12.68 -3.34
CA SER A 215 7.94 -14.10 -3.01
C SER A 215 7.12 -14.33 -1.72
N GLN A 216 6.01 -15.06 -1.84
CA GLN A 216 5.12 -15.62 -0.81
C GLN A 216 4.48 -14.67 0.25
N PRO A 217 3.25 -14.97 0.74
CA PRO A 217 2.64 -14.24 1.87
C PRO A 217 3.42 -14.47 3.16
N PHE A 218 3.69 -13.41 3.93
CA PHE A 218 4.46 -13.37 5.20
C PHE A 218 4.68 -14.74 5.87
N LEU A 219 5.74 -15.48 5.48
CA LEU A 219 6.05 -16.75 6.10
C LEU A 219 6.76 -16.54 7.44
N SER A 220 6.14 -17.11 8.48
CA SER A 220 6.55 -17.10 9.87
C SER A 220 6.42 -15.73 10.56
N THR A 221 5.32 -15.56 11.31
CA THR A 221 5.21 -14.45 12.27
C THR A 221 6.18 -14.71 13.42
N LYS A 222 7.23 -13.89 13.54
CA LYS A 222 8.10 -13.88 14.71
C LYS A 222 7.53 -12.93 15.76
N SER A 223 7.05 -13.47 16.86
CA SER A 223 6.51 -12.67 17.97
C SER A 223 7.61 -12.25 18.93
N TYR A 224 7.60 -10.96 19.29
CA TYR A 224 8.46 -10.40 20.32
C TYR A 224 7.60 -9.99 21.52
N SER A 225 7.95 -10.49 22.71
CA SER A 225 7.20 -10.19 23.94
C SER A 225 7.50 -8.78 24.44
N THR A 226 6.45 -8.04 24.81
CA THR A 226 6.54 -6.79 25.59
C THR A 226 6.24 -6.99 27.07
N ASP A 227 6.36 -8.23 27.56
CA ASP A 227 5.85 -8.77 28.83
C ASP A 227 4.34 -9.00 28.89
N ASN A 228 3.94 -9.91 29.78
CA ASN A 228 2.54 -10.14 30.16
C ASN A 228 1.92 -8.86 30.75
N ASP A 229 0.64 -8.64 30.45
CA ASP A 229 -0.16 -7.48 30.90
C ASP A 229 0.38 -6.11 30.45
N SER A 230 1.25 -6.08 29.44
CA SER A 230 1.87 -4.85 28.91
C SER A 230 0.89 -3.90 28.23
N HIS A 231 -0.16 -4.42 27.60
CA HIS A 231 -1.17 -3.64 26.87
C HIS A 231 -0.51 -2.59 25.96
N PRO A 232 0.24 -3.01 24.92
CA PRO A 232 0.91 -2.07 24.03
C PRO A 232 -0.11 -1.15 23.34
N GLN A 233 0.19 0.16 23.27
CA GLN A 233 -0.72 1.18 22.72
C GLN A 233 -0.15 1.93 21.52
N SER A 234 1.17 2.06 21.44
CA SER A 234 1.83 2.83 20.39
C SER A 234 3.18 2.19 20.07
N ILE A 235 3.56 2.27 18.80
CA ILE A 235 4.81 1.75 18.26
C ILE A 235 5.44 2.80 17.37
N ILE A 236 6.77 2.93 17.43
CA ILE A 236 7.57 3.70 16.49
C ILE A 236 8.75 2.85 16.03
N ILE A 237 9.26 3.18 14.84
CA ILE A 237 10.40 2.52 14.21
C ILE A 237 11.43 3.58 13.88
N ALA A 238 12.65 3.41 14.36
CA ALA A 238 13.76 4.33 14.11
C ALA A 238 15.11 3.65 14.38
N ASP A 239 16.19 4.15 13.77
CA ASP A 239 17.55 3.74 14.08
C ASP A 239 18.06 4.52 15.31
N LEU A 240 17.99 3.91 16.51
CA LEU A 240 18.30 4.60 17.76
C LEU A 240 19.80 4.67 18.07
N ASN A 241 20.63 4.00 17.29
CA ASN A 241 22.05 3.86 17.55
C ASN A 241 22.95 4.10 16.31
N ASP A 242 22.37 4.71 15.27
CA ASP A 242 23.02 5.15 14.04
C ASP A 242 23.82 4.03 13.35
N ASN A 243 23.31 2.79 13.42
CA ASN A 243 23.95 1.63 12.82
C ASN A 243 23.33 1.21 11.48
N SER A 244 22.44 2.05 10.95
CA SER A 244 21.61 1.85 9.75
C SER A 244 20.65 0.67 9.83
N ARG A 245 20.25 0.25 11.03
CA ARG A 245 19.25 -0.81 11.28
C ARG A 245 18.11 -0.21 12.07
N MET A 246 16.89 -0.53 11.64
CA MET A 246 15.70 -0.05 12.32
C MET A 246 15.47 -0.82 13.63
N ASP A 247 15.22 -0.08 14.69
CA ASP A 247 14.82 -0.57 16.01
C ASP A 247 13.32 -0.34 16.21
N ILE A 248 12.73 -1.06 17.16
CA ILE A 248 11.32 -0.92 17.55
C ILE A 248 11.22 -0.34 18.95
N ILE A 249 10.34 0.63 19.14
CA ILE A 249 9.97 1.15 20.46
C ILE A 249 8.47 0.99 20.64
N VAL A 250 8.05 0.43 21.78
CA VAL A 250 6.65 0.17 22.11
C VAL A 250 6.28 0.84 23.43
N ALA A 251 5.17 1.57 23.46
CA ALA A 251 4.58 2.10 24.67
C ALA A 251 3.66 1.07 25.33
N ASN A 252 4.00 0.65 26.56
CA ASN A 252 3.26 -0.37 27.30
C ASN A 252 2.39 0.27 28.37
N TYR A 253 1.12 0.47 28.05
CA TYR A 253 0.17 1.14 28.93
C TYR A 253 -0.01 0.44 30.28
N GLY A 254 -0.02 -0.90 30.30
CA GLY A 254 -0.23 -1.69 31.50
C GLY A 254 1.01 -1.82 32.40
N LYS A 255 2.20 -1.55 31.85
CA LYS A 255 3.50 -1.72 32.54
C LYS A 255 4.21 -0.41 32.87
N ASP A 256 3.62 0.74 32.48
CA ASP A 256 4.15 2.08 32.78
C ASP A 256 5.58 2.32 32.24
N ASN A 257 5.91 1.66 31.13
CA ASN A 257 7.24 1.70 30.52
C ASN A 257 7.14 1.76 28.98
N ILE A 258 8.27 2.03 28.34
CA ILE A 258 8.51 1.69 26.94
C ILE A 258 9.39 0.45 26.86
N SER A 259 9.20 -0.38 25.85
CA SER A 259 10.13 -1.43 25.43
C SER A 259 10.90 -0.97 24.21
N ILE A 260 12.20 -1.23 24.19
CA ILE A 260 13.10 -0.96 23.06
C ILE A 260 13.67 -2.29 22.61
N LEU A 261 13.46 -2.60 21.33
CA LEU A 261 13.93 -3.82 20.70
C LEU A 261 14.90 -3.41 19.58
N LEU A 262 16.19 -3.57 19.85
CA LEU A 262 17.23 -3.18 18.89
C LEU A 262 17.37 -4.21 17.77
N GLY A 263 17.46 -3.74 16.53
CA GLY A 263 17.48 -4.55 15.32
C GLY A 263 18.85 -5.13 14.98
N TYR A 264 18.87 -6.41 14.60
CA TYR A 264 20.06 -7.05 14.04
C TYR A 264 20.25 -6.74 12.54
N GLY A 265 19.29 -6.10 11.88
CA GLY A 265 19.36 -5.77 10.43
C GLY A 265 19.00 -6.94 9.50
N ASN A 266 18.51 -8.03 10.07
CA ASN A 266 18.03 -9.23 9.36
C ASN A 266 16.60 -9.58 9.79
N GLU A 267 15.77 -8.55 10.03
CA GLU A 267 14.36 -8.68 10.47
C GLU A 267 14.20 -9.33 11.85
N THR A 268 15.29 -9.45 12.62
CA THR A 268 15.26 -9.93 13.99
C THR A 268 15.74 -8.88 14.97
N PHE A 269 15.22 -8.94 16.20
CA PHE A 269 15.51 -7.99 17.27
C PHE A 269 16.11 -8.67 18.51
N MET A 270 16.83 -7.89 19.29
CA MET A 270 17.30 -8.26 20.64
C MET A 270 16.14 -8.42 21.62
N GLU A 271 16.43 -8.98 22.79
CA GLU A 271 15.50 -8.93 23.92
C GLU A 271 15.20 -7.46 24.28
N GLN A 272 13.96 -7.20 24.69
CA GLN A 272 13.53 -5.85 25.03
C GLN A 272 14.34 -5.25 26.19
N ILE A 273 14.72 -3.98 26.02
CA ILE A 273 15.19 -3.11 27.11
C ILE A 273 14.01 -2.23 27.52
N THR A 274 13.71 -2.15 28.80
CA THR A 274 12.57 -1.36 29.28
C THR A 274 13.00 -0.08 29.98
N HIS A 275 12.29 1.02 29.71
CA HIS A 275 12.48 2.31 30.37
C HIS A 275 11.17 2.80 30.98
N ALA A 276 11.19 3.10 32.27
CA ALA A 276 10.02 3.64 32.98
C ALA A 276 9.64 5.01 32.41
N THR A 277 8.34 5.24 32.19
CA THR A 277 7.85 6.50 31.62
C THR A 277 7.28 7.46 32.65
N GLY A 278 7.43 7.17 33.94
CA GLY A 278 7.03 8.11 34.99
C GLY A 278 7.46 7.67 36.38
N ARG A 279 7.12 8.50 37.38
CA ARG A 279 7.40 8.21 38.79
C ARG A 279 6.36 7.24 39.33
N GLY A 280 6.74 5.97 39.48
CA GLY A 280 5.88 4.90 39.98
C GLY A 280 4.95 4.31 38.91
N SER A 281 4.18 3.28 39.29
CA SER A 281 3.35 2.48 38.38
C SER A 281 2.00 3.11 38.07
N LYS A 282 2.00 4.31 37.46
CA LYS A 282 0.77 5.03 37.07
C LYS A 282 0.89 5.89 35.80
N SER A 283 1.99 5.86 35.06
CA SER A 283 2.21 6.74 33.91
C SER A 283 1.31 6.41 32.73
N LYS A 284 1.04 5.12 32.48
CA LYS A 284 0.16 4.60 31.44
C LYS A 284 0.43 5.25 30.07
N PRO A 285 1.61 5.01 29.46
CA PRO A 285 1.98 5.65 28.20
C PRO A 285 1.03 5.23 27.08
N ARG A 286 0.49 6.20 26.33
CA ARG A 286 -0.47 5.96 25.23
C ARG A 286 0.10 6.23 23.84
N SER A 287 0.99 7.21 23.73
CA SER A 287 1.56 7.64 22.45
C SER A 287 3.02 7.97 22.64
N ILE A 288 3.83 7.63 21.64
CA ILE A 288 5.25 7.97 21.58
C ILE A 288 5.58 8.58 20.23
N ALA A 289 6.57 9.47 20.20
CA ALA A 289 7.17 10.01 19.00
C ALA A 289 8.68 10.20 19.25
N PHE A 290 9.47 10.33 18.18
CA PHE A 290 10.91 10.52 18.27
C PHE A 290 11.35 11.80 17.53
N GLY A 291 12.53 12.30 17.89
CA GLY A 291 13.16 13.41 17.19
C GLY A 291 14.45 13.85 17.89
N TYR A 292 15.15 14.80 17.28
CA TYR A 292 16.34 15.43 17.86
C TYR A 292 15.89 16.63 18.69
N PHE A 293 15.63 16.42 19.99
CA PHE A 293 15.11 17.47 20.86
C PHE A 293 16.21 18.31 21.50
N ASN A 294 17.44 17.78 21.53
CA ASN A 294 18.64 18.52 21.84
C ASN A 294 19.58 18.51 20.61
N ASN A 295 20.51 19.47 20.54
CA ASN A 295 21.43 19.62 19.41
C ASN A 295 22.59 18.58 19.41
N ASP A 296 22.37 17.36 19.89
CA ASP A 296 23.43 16.34 20.00
C ASP A 296 23.41 15.30 18.87
N THR A 297 22.47 15.41 17.93
CA THR A 297 22.26 14.51 16.78
C THR A 297 21.85 13.08 17.14
N LEU A 298 21.49 12.82 18.40
CA LEU A 298 21.01 11.52 18.86
C LEU A 298 19.48 11.56 18.92
N LEU A 299 18.83 10.45 18.57
CA LEU A 299 17.38 10.36 18.65
C LEU A 299 16.91 10.30 20.10
N ASP A 300 16.01 11.20 20.45
CA ASP A 300 15.30 11.19 21.73
C ASP A 300 13.84 10.79 21.52
N ILE A 301 13.14 10.54 22.64
CA ILE A 301 11.75 10.09 22.65
C ILE A 301 10.90 11.02 23.51
N VAL A 302 9.73 11.38 22.99
CA VAL A 302 8.63 11.93 23.78
C VAL A 302 7.57 10.86 24.03
N VAL A 303 7.04 10.86 25.25
CA VAL A 303 6.01 9.93 25.70
C VAL A 303 4.82 10.70 26.25
N ALA A 304 3.62 10.38 25.78
CA ALA A 304 2.36 10.90 26.31
C ALA A 304 1.85 9.97 27.42
N ASN A 305 1.92 10.43 28.67
CA ASN A 305 1.59 9.62 29.85
C ASN A 305 0.16 9.91 30.32
N ALA A 306 -0.78 9.06 29.90
CA ALA A 306 -2.20 9.24 30.15
C ALA A 306 -2.56 9.19 31.64
N GLY A 307 -1.88 8.38 32.44
CA GLY A 307 -2.23 8.17 33.84
C GLY A 307 -1.69 9.25 34.79
N THR A 308 -0.64 9.96 34.38
CA THR A 308 -0.04 11.07 35.14
C THR A 308 -0.24 12.44 34.52
N ASN A 309 -1.03 12.55 33.44
CA ASN A 309 -1.38 13.82 32.77
C ASN A 309 -0.16 14.70 32.44
N ASN A 310 0.87 14.10 31.84
CA ASN A 310 2.07 14.81 31.44
C ASN A 310 2.64 14.25 30.14
N VAL A 311 3.60 14.97 29.57
CA VAL A 311 4.51 14.44 28.57
C VAL A 311 5.87 14.24 29.20
N GLY A 312 6.55 13.16 28.84
CA GLY A 312 7.89 12.84 29.33
C GLY A 312 8.89 12.74 28.19
N ILE A 313 10.11 13.21 28.44
CA ILE A 313 11.21 13.27 27.47
C ILE A 313 12.34 12.38 27.95
N LEU A 314 12.79 11.50 27.07
CA LEU A 314 13.89 10.56 27.26
C LEU A 314 14.97 10.93 26.24
N LEU A 315 16.07 11.52 26.70
CA LEU A 315 17.18 11.90 25.82
C LEU A 315 18.02 10.67 25.47
N GLY A 316 18.37 10.52 24.20
CA GLY A 316 19.12 9.38 23.70
C GLY A 316 20.60 9.46 24.04
N TYR A 317 21.22 8.29 24.21
CA TYR A 317 22.69 8.19 24.31
C TYR A 317 23.33 7.62 23.02
N GLY A 318 22.55 7.43 21.95
CA GLY A 318 23.06 6.95 20.66
C GLY A 318 23.49 5.48 20.64
N ASN A 319 23.14 4.72 21.67
CA ASN A 319 23.44 3.30 21.79
C ASN A 319 22.18 2.48 22.10
N GLY A 320 20.99 3.04 21.83
CA GLY A 320 19.70 2.45 22.20
C GLY A 320 19.32 2.59 23.67
N MET A 321 20.14 3.25 24.50
CA MET A 321 19.79 3.61 25.87
C MET A 321 19.38 5.08 25.95
N PHE A 322 18.59 5.39 26.98
CA PHE A 322 18.05 6.71 27.24
C PHE A 322 18.37 7.21 28.65
N SER A 323 18.35 8.53 28.79
CA SER A 323 18.44 9.21 30.08
C SER A 323 17.23 8.93 30.97
N ASN A 324 17.30 9.40 32.21
CA ASN A 324 16.13 9.39 33.08
C ASN A 324 15.06 10.34 32.51
N ILE A 325 13.81 9.91 32.53
CA ILE A 325 12.70 10.69 31.99
C ILE A 325 12.56 12.05 32.70
N THR A 326 12.45 13.10 31.90
CA THR A 326 12.10 14.45 32.35
C THR A 326 10.63 14.70 32.07
N LEU A 327 9.84 15.05 33.08
CA LEU A 327 8.39 15.17 32.97
C LEU A 327 7.97 16.65 32.90
N TYR A 328 7.09 16.96 31.94
CA TYR A 328 6.49 18.27 31.76
C TYR A 328 4.98 18.19 32.02
N SER A 329 4.52 18.86 33.07
CA SER A 329 3.09 19.00 33.36
C SER A 329 2.40 19.72 32.21
N THR A 330 1.25 19.21 31.79
CA THR A 330 0.44 19.84 30.74
C THR A 330 -0.72 20.65 31.30
N ASP A 331 -0.85 20.76 32.63
CA ASP A 331 -1.80 21.57 33.41
C ASP A 331 -3.30 21.41 33.04
N ASP A 332 -3.64 20.53 32.11
CA ASP A 332 -5.00 20.31 31.63
C ASP A 332 -5.78 19.28 32.43
N SER A 333 -5.19 18.67 33.47
CA SER A 333 -5.81 17.65 34.35
C SER A 333 -6.40 16.43 33.64
N VAL A 334 -6.22 16.33 32.32
CA VAL A 334 -6.92 15.37 31.48
C VAL A 334 -5.90 14.58 30.62
N SER A 335 -6.19 13.31 30.44
CA SER A 335 -5.32 12.21 30.00
C SER A 335 -4.83 12.32 28.53
N PRO A 336 -3.53 12.58 28.24
CA PRO A 336 -3.02 12.62 26.87
C PRO A 336 -3.39 11.37 26.05
N SER A 337 -3.89 11.57 24.82
CA SER A 337 -4.17 10.48 23.88
C SER A 337 -3.11 10.35 22.80
N SER A 338 -2.57 11.47 22.30
CA SER A 338 -1.63 11.47 21.18
C SER A 338 -0.66 12.66 21.28
N VAL A 339 0.57 12.44 20.78
CA VAL A 339 1.60 13.46 20.62
C VAL A 339 2.16 13.42 19.20
N ALA A 340 2.51 14.59 18.67
CA ALA A 340 3.28 14.75 17.44
C ALA A 340 4.36 15.81 17.65
N VAL A 341 5.43 15.74 16.86
CA VAL A 341 6.62 16.58 17.04
C VAL A 341 7.01 17.23 15.72
N SER A 342 7.32 18.53 15.78
CA SER A 342 7.84 19.29 14.65
C SER A 342 8.29 20.67 15.09
N ASP A 343 8.98 21.39 14.22
CA ASP A 343 9.30 22.80 14.43
C ASP A 343 8.11 23.68 13.99
N PHE A 344 7.18 23.95 14.92
CA PHE A 344 5.97 24.72 14.62
C PHE A 344 6.21 26.24 14.58
N ASN A 345 7.29 26.71 15.20
CA ASN A 345 7.64 28.13 15.29
C ASN A 345 8.79 28.57 14.36
N ASN A 346 9.40 27.65 13.63
CA ASN A 346 10.53 27.86 12.72
C ASN A 346 11.78 28.39 13.45
N ASP A 347 12.04 27.89 14.66
CA ASP A 347 13.22 28.23 15.46
C ASP A 347 14.34 27.17 15.40
N LYS A 348 14.11 26.11 14.63
CA LYS A 348 14.96 24.92 14.43
C LYS A 348 14.99 23.94 15.60
N TYR A 349 14.12 24.11 16.60
CA TYR A 349 13.99 23.19 17.73
C TYR A 349 12.64 22.49 17.69
N LEU A 350 12.66 21.17 17.88
CA LEU A 350 11.42 20.40 17.88
C LEU A 350 10.51 20.82 19.03
N ASN A 351 9.26 21.08 18.69
CA ASN A 351 8.18 21.34 19.62
C ASN A 351 7.29 20.10 19.71
N ILE A 352 6.42 20.05 20.73
CA ILE A 352 5.47 18.95 20.94
C ILE A 352 4.05 19.48 20.84
N ALA A 353 3.25 18.88 19.97
CA ALA A 353 1.80 19.02 19.96
C ALA A 353 1.17 17.83 20.71
N LYS A 354 0.38 18.13 21.74
CA LYS A 354 -0.32 17.15 22.57
C LYS A 354 -1.83 17.36 22.47
N VAL A 355 -2.56 16.27 22.25
CA VAL A 355 -4.03 16.23 22.28
C VAL A 355 -4.55 15.21 23.27
N ASN A 356 -5.85 15.27 23.52
CA ASN A 356 -6.52 14.46 24.51
C ASN A 356 -8.03 14.37 24.23
N ALA A 357 -8.53 13.13 24.22
CA ALA A 357 -9.90 12.76 23.87
C ALA A 357 -11.02 13.30 24.79
N ASP A 358 -10.69 13.81 25.97
CA ASP A 358 -11.68 14.40 26.90
C ASP A 358 -11.47 15.91 27.08
N SER A 359 -10.75 16.55 26.16
CA SER A 359 -10.54 17.99 26.13
C SER A 359 -11.14 18.63 24.86
N LYS A 360 -11.02 19.95 24.76
CA LYS A 360 -11.26 20.74 23.54
C LYS A 360 -10.05 21.59 23.17
N ILE A 361 -8.86 21.18 23.63
CA ILE A 361 -7.65 21.96 23.48
C ILE A 361 -6.52 21.10 22.93
N ILE A 362 -5.65 21.76 22.17
CA ILE A 362 -4.31 21.29 21.84
C ILE A 362 -3.35 22.04 22.75
N LEU A 363 -2.34 21.34 23.24
CA LEU A 363 -1.25 21.96 23.97
C LEU A 363 0.02 21.89 23.13
N LEU A 364 0.65 23.03 22.89
CA LEU A 364 1.95 23.13 22.25
C LEU A 364 3.01 23.44 23.30
N LEU A 365 4.01 22.57 23.42
CA LEU A 365 5.21 22.79 24.23
C LEU A 365 6.35 23.15 23.28
N TYR A 366 6.89 24.36 23.42
CA TYR A 366 7.98 24.85 22.58
C TYR A 366 9.33 24.36 23.12
N GLY A 367 10.12 23.73 22.25
CA GLY A 367 11.40 23.15 22.61
C GLY A 367 12.52 24.20 22.62
N ASN A 368 13.55 23.92 23.41
CA ASN A 368 14.78 24.68 23.46
C ASN A 368 15.94 23.80 22.99
N SER A 369 17.07 24.42 22.63
CA SER A 369 18.27 23.75 22.10
C SER A 369 18.90 22.65 22.97
N ASN A 370 18.52 22.59 24.25
CA ASN A 370 19.06 21.68 25.25
C ASN A 370 18.10 20.53 25.61
N GLY A 371 17.03 20.32 24.84
CA GLY A 371 16.03 19.28 25.13
C GLY A 371 15.03 19.65 26.24
N THR A 372 15.00 20.92 26.67
CA THR A 372 14.00 21.41 27.62
C THR A 372 12.85 22.12 26.92
N PHE A 373 11.67 22.16 27.56
CA PHE A 373 10.47 22.77 26.99
C PHE A 373 9.95 23.93 27.83
N GLU A 374 9.45 24.94 27.14
CA GLU A 374 8.70 26.04 27.76
C GLU A 374 7.33 25.56 28.29
N ASN A 375 6.66 26.44 29.04
CA ASN A 375 5.27 26.19 29.46
C ASN A 375 4.36 26.00 28.25
N ALA A 376 3.42 25.05 28.38
CA ALA A 376 2.48 24.73 27.32
C ALA A 376 1.60 25.93 26.96
N LYS A 377 1.41 26.18 25.66
CA LYS A 377 0.39 27.09 25.14
C LYS A 377 -0.83 26.31 24.67
N SER A 378 -2.02 26.75 25.07
CA SER A 378 -3.28 26.10 24.68
C SER A 378 -3.94 26.76 23.49
N TYR A 379 -4.48 25.93 22.60
CA TYR A 379 -5.26 26.35 21.43
C TYR A 379 -6.63 25.67 21.53
N LEU A 380 -7.70 26.47 21.49
CA LEU A 380 -9.06 25.98 21.56
C LEU A 380 -9.51 25.44 20.21
N LEU A 381 -10.10 24.26 20.26
CA LEU A 381 -10.87 23.67 19.17
C LEU A 381 -12.36 23.97 19.35
N GLU A 382 -13.16 23.47 18.42
CA GLU A 382 -14.61 23.50 18.49
C GLU A 382 -15.15 22.82 19.75
N TYR A 383 -16.36 23.22 20.16
CA TYR A 383 -17.04 22.67 21.32
C TYR A 383 -17.28 21.16 21.13
N GLU A 384 -16.98 20.37 22.17
CA GLU A 384 -17.05 18.88 22.16
C GLU A 384 -16.14 18.19 21.12
N SER A 385 -15.08 18.84 20.63
CA SER A 385 -14.15 18.24 19.65
C SER A 385 -13.54 16.90 20.09
N ARG A 386 -13.14 16.75 21.35
CA ARG A 386 -12.56 15.49 21.88
C ARG A 386 -11.43 14.96 20.99
N PRO A 387 -10.33 15.73 20.81
CA PRO A 387 -9.28 15.40 19.86
C PRO A 387 -8.53 14.14 20.28
N TYR A 388 -8.54 13.12 19.43
CA TYR A 388 -8.01 11.80 19.76
C TYR A 388 -6.59 11.59 19.24
N SER A 389 -6.33 12.00 18.01
CA SER A 389 -5.04 11.82 17.31
C SER A 389 -4.59 13.12 16.67
N VAL A 390 -3.27 13.34 16.64
CA VAL A 390 -2.64 14.48 15.99
C VAL A 390 -1.58 14.02 15.01
N ALA A 391 -1.55 14.61 13.82
CA ALA A 391 -0.53 14.43 12.80
C ALA A 391 -0.02 15.80 12.34
N VAL A 392 1.20 15.86 11.85
CA VAL A 392 1.86 17.12 11.47
C VAL A 392 2.58 16.96 10.15
N GLY A 393 2.61 18.04 9.37
CA GLY A 393 3.25 18.08 8.07
C GLY A 393 2.94 19.38 7.35
N ASP A 394 3.71 19.72 6.33
CA ASP A 394 3.39 20.82 5.44
C ASP A 394 2.36 20.35 4.40
N PHE A 395 1.06 20.53 4.69
CA PHE A 395 -0.02 20.02 3.84
C PHE A 395 -0.34 20.97 2.69
N ASN A 396 -0.05 22.27 2.84
CA ASN A 396 -0.34 23.31 1.86
C ASN A 396 0.90 23.73 1.02
N ARG A 397 2.09 23.19 1.32
CA ARG A 397 3.38 23.48 0.69
C ARG A 397 3.87 24.92 0.89
N ASP A 398 3.57 25.52 2.04
CA ASP A 398 4.02 26.89 2.37
C ASP A 398 5.33 26.94 3.18
N ASN A 399 5.95 25.78 3.43
CA ASN A 399 7.13 25.56 4.27
C ASN A 399 6.91 25.82 5.76
N TRP A 400 5.65 25.95 6.21
CA TRP A 400 5.29 25.88 7.62
C TRP A 400 4.64 24.53 7.92
N ILE A 401 4.83 24.08 9.15
CA ILE A 401 4.21 22.83 9.59
C ILE A 401 2.77 23.10 10.00
N ASP A 402 1.86 22.39 9.35
CA ASP A 402 0.44 22.34 9.69
C ASP A 402 0.15 21.21 10.69
N ILE A 403 -0.98 21.31 11.38
CA ILE A 403 -1.43 20.33 12.37
C ILE A 403 -2.79 19.77 11.95
N ALA A 404 -2.89 18.46 11.74
CA ALA A 404 -4.12 17.73 11.48
C ALA A 404 -4.59 16.98 12.73
N ILE A 405 -5.88 17.04 13.03
CA ILE A 405 -6.45 16.52 14.28
C ILE A 405 -7.70 15.73 13.99
N ALA A 406 -7.72 14.46 14.38
CA ALA A 406 -8.92 13.64 14.37
C ALA A 406 -9.74 13.90 15.64
N ASN A 407 -10.95 14.41 15.48
CA ASN A 407 -11.87 14.75 16.56
C ASN A 407 -12.92 13.66 16.72
N TYR A 408 -12.92 12.99 17.87
CA TYR A 408 -13.86 11.90 18.13
C TYR A 408 -15.27 12.41 18.45
N GLY A 409 -15.40 13.62 19.02
CA GLY A 409 -16.70 14.12 19.49
C GLY A 409 -17.50 14.86 18.42
N THR A 410 -16.83 15.35 17.38
CA THR A 410 -17.45 16.08 16.25
C THR A 410 -17.39 15.32 14.93
N ASP A 411 -16.90 14.07 14.94
CA ASP A 411 -16.79 13.18 13.76
C ASP A 411 -16.10 13.84 12.55
N ASN A 412 -15.07 14.66 12.81
CA ASN A 412 -14.38 15.43 11.78
C ASN A 412 -12.86 15.45 11.96
N VAL A 413 -12.16 15.98 10.95
CA VAL A 413 -10.74 16.29 11.02
C VAL A 413 -10.57 17.80 10.92
N ASN A 414 -9.88 18.40 11.89
CA ASN A 414 -9.48 19.80 11.84
C ASN A 414 -8.05 19.92 11.30
N ILE A 415 -7.84 20.79 10.32
CA ILE A 415 -6.51 21.20 9.85
C ILE A 415 -6.26 22.62 10.33
N ILE A 416 -5.26 22.78 11.20
CA ILE A 416 -4.77 24.08 11.63
C ILE A 416 -3.59 24.42 10.76
N VAL A 417 -3.83 25.33 9.82
CA VAL A 417 -2.79 25.91 8.97
C VAL A 417 -2.25 27.18 9.60
N ARG A 418 -0.95 27.41 9.51
CA ARG A 418 -0.36 28.68 9.94
C ARG A 418 -0.50 29.69 8.80
N ILE A 419 -1.45 30.62 8.94
CA ILE A 419 -1.55 31.73 8.00
C ILE A 419 -0.49 32.77 8.39
N CYS A 420 0.52 32.98 7.55
CA CYS A 420 1.33 34.18 7.63
C CYS A 420 0.41 35.39 7.39
N ASN A 421 0.06 36.13 8.44
CA ASN A 421 -0.33 37.51 8.25
C ASN A 421 0.90 38.23 7.69
N ALA A 422 0.88 38.55 6.40
CA ALA A 422 1.85 39.46 5.82
C ALA A 422 1.84 40.77 6.64
N PRO A 423 3.00 41.35 6.96
CA PRO A 423 3.09 42.59 7.71
C PRO A 423 2.37 43.76 7.01
#